data_AF-A0A640WF12-F1
#
_entry.id   AF-A0A640WF12-F1
#
_cell.length_a   1.000
_cell.length_b   1.000
_cell.length_c   1.000
_cell.angle_alpha   90.00
_cell.angle_beta   90.00
_cell.angle_gamma   90.00
#
_symmetry.space_group_name_H-M   'P 1'
#
loop_
_entity.id
_entity.type
_entity.pdbx_description
1 polymer ?
#
loop_
_entity_poly.entity_id
_entity_poly.type
_entity_poly.pdbx_seq_one_letter_code
_entity_poly.pdbx_strand_id
1 'polypeptide(L)'
;MTTIGRLARQDVIALSSYMETMFEGWKRPGSFPATAIGNVFNGVEVEHVDAAVERSYFFQSSLDEYIDSQSMIKFCKWLLAIDPNVLIEKVTQVKDLPSFLVANLRNVKRFGELCKGLSEKQYPDAFHLWTAEVNGADCFLTIDKKFIHVMTETNRSELPCPPLSPSQLLNQLGIDERDPLEYTEGVFYDISGRRG
;
A
#
# COMPACT_ATOMS: atom_id res chain seq x y z
N MET A 1 6.14 6.94 -13.81
CA MET A 1 6.08 7.51 -12.45
C MET A 1 6.21 9.02 -12.46
N THR A 2 7.04 9.61 -13.33
CA THR A 2 7.14 11.07 -13.58
C THR A 2 5.78 11.75 -13.76
N THR A 3 4.95 11.24 -14.68
CA THR A 3 3.60 11.77 -14.93
C THR A 3 2.72 11.72 -13.68
N ILE A 4 2.74 10.60 -12.93
CA ILE A 4 1.98 10.45 -11.67
C ILE A 4 2.45 11.49 -10.64
N GLY A 5 3.77 11.66 -10.48
CA GLY A 5 4.34 12.67 -9.59
C GLY A 5 3.92 14.10 -9.98
N ARG A 6 3.84 14.42 -11.28
CA ARG A 6 3.29 15.70 -11.73
C ARG A 6 1.81 15.85 -11.39
N LEU A 7 1.00 14.84 -11.68
CA LEU A 7 -0.45 14.89 -11.41
C LEU A 7 -0.74 15.06 -9.92
N ALA A 8 0.03 14.39 -9.07
CA ALA A 8 -0.09 14.53 -7.62
C ALA A 8 0.31 15.94 -7.14
N ARG A 9 1.39 16.53 -7.69
CA ARG A 9 1.76 17.93 -7.41
C ARG A 9 0.73 18.96 -7.89
N GLN A 10 -0.14 18.58 -8.82
CA GLN A 10 -1.17 19.44 -9.40
C GLN A 10 -2.55 19.16 -8.78
N ASP A 11 -2.61 18.36 -7.71
CA ASP A 11 -3.84 17.95 -7.03
C ASP A 11 -4.88 17.28 -7.96
N VAL A 12 -4.42 16.71 -9.09
CA VAL A 12 -5.28 15.94 -10.00
C VAL A 12 -5.54 14.54 -9.45
N ILE A 13 -4.59 14.00 -8.69
CA ILE A 13 -4.72 12.76 -7.94
C ILE A 13 -4.20 12.99 -6.52
N ALA A 14 -4.85 12.36 -5.54
CA ALA A 14 -4.32 12.27 -4.18
C ALA A 14 -3.52 10.97 -4.03
N LEU A 15 -2.41 11.02 -3.30
CA LEU A 15 -1.66 9.83 -2.91
C LEU A 15 -1.81 9.62 -1.41
N SER A 16 -2.08 8.38 -1.01
CA SER A 16 -2.17 8.01 0.40
C SER A 16 -1.21 6.85 0.69
N SER A 17 -0.71 6.79 1.92
CA SER A 17 0.17 5.76 2.43
C SER A 17 -0.16 5.47 3.89
N TYR A 18 0.26 4.31 4.39
CA TYR A 18 0.17 3.98 5.80
C TYR A 18 1.45 3.29 6.28
N MET A 19 1.54 3.08 7.59
CA MET A 19 2.77 2.70 8.27
C MET A 19 3.51 1.49 7.67
N GLU A 20 2.80 0.41 7.30
CA GLU A 20 3.46 -0.79 6.75
C GLU A 20 4.07 -0.52 5.36
N THR A 21 3.38 0.22 4.48
CA THR A 21 3.94 0.60 3.17
C THR A 21 5.16 1.51 3.27
N MET A 22 5.20 2.37 4.30
CA MET A 22 6.37 3.22 4.57
C MET A 22 7.57 2.38 5.02
N PHE A 23 7.36 1.38 5.89
CA PHE A 23 8.41 0.49 6.35
C PHE A 23 8.99 -0.41 5.25
N GLU A 24 8.14 -0.88 4.33
CA GLU A 24 8.61 -1.58 3.13
C GLU A 24 9.52 -0.69 2.26
N GLY A 25 9.20 0.61 2.17
CA GLY A 25 10.03 1.61 1.50
C GLY A 25 11.41 1.73 2.14
N TRP A 26 11.50 1.73 3.48
CA TRP A 26 12.77 1.89 4.20
C TRP A 26 13.79 0.79 3.87
N LYS A 27 13.33 -0.45 3.63
CA LYS A 27 14.22 -1.57 3.27
C LYS A 27 14.85 -1.45 1.88
N ARG A 28 14.37 -0.56 1.02
CA ARG A 28 14.85 -0.44 -0.36
C ARG A 28 16.08 0.47 -0.42
N PRO A 29 17.21 0.02 -1.01
CA PRO A 29 18.39 0.86 -1.21
C PRO A 29 18.04 2.19 -1.90
N GLY A 30 18.46 3.32 -1.34
CA GLY A 30 18.18 4.66 -1.86
C GLY A 30 16.90 5.34 -1.36
N SER A 31 16.10 4.66 -0.52
CA SER A 31 14.86 5.25 0.04
C SER A 31 15.08 6.05 1.32
N PHE A 32 16.21 5.86 2.00
CA PHE A 32 16.61 6.67 3.15
C PHE A 32 18.14 6.82 3.27
N PRO A 33 18.67 8.05 3.43
CA PRO A 33 17.96 9.31 3.28
C PRO A 33 17.52 9.48 1.82
N ALA A 34 16.27 9.91 1.60
CA ALA A 34 15.76 10.19 0.27
C ALA A 34 16.59 11.33 -0.34
N THR A 35 17.40 11.03 -1.34
CA THR A 35 18.05 12.08 -2.13
C THR A 35 16.98 12.80 -2.94
N ALA A 36 16.95 14.13 -2.90
CA ALA A 36 16.01 14.92 -3.71
C ALA A 36 16.23 14.67 -5.22
N ILE A 37 17.47 14.36 -5.61
CA ILE A 37 17.82 14.04 -7.00
C ILE A 37 17.18 12.71 -7.40
N GLY A 38 16.43 12.72 -8.49
CA GLY A 38 15.74 11.55 -9.04
C GLY A 38 14.44 11.15 -8.31
N ASN A 39 14.05 11.85 -7.23
CA ASN A 39 12.80 11.60 -6.55
C ASN A 39 11.62 12.26 -7.31
N VAL A 40 10.93 11.46 -8.12
CA VAL A 40 9.77 11.89 -8.93
C VAL A 40 8.58 12.39 -8.11
N PHE A 41 8.53 12.08 -6.80
CA PHE A 41 7.51 12.53 -5.86
C PHE A 41 7.99 13.65 -4.95
N ASN A 42 9.13 14.29 -5.25
CA ASN A 42 9.57 15.46 -4.51
C ASN A 42 8.50 16.57 -4.58
N GLY A 43 8.14 17.14 -3.43
CA GLY A 43 7.08 18.16 -3.32
C GLY A 43 5.65 17.64 -3.51
N VAL A 44 5.44 16.32 -3.51
CA VAL A 44 4.09 15.72 -3.46
C VAL A 44 3.68 15.52 -2.01
N GLU A 45 2.46 15.95 -1.67
CA GLU A 45 1.84 15.60 -0.40
C GLU A 45 1.30 14.16 -0.48
N VAL A 46 1.63 13.35 0.52
CA VAL A 46 1.13 11.98 0.65
C VAL A 46 0.38 11.89 1.97
N GLU A 47 -0.93 11.68 1.89
CA GLU A 47 -1.81 11.56 3.04
C GLU A 47 -1.49 10.29 3.82
N HIS A 48 -1.45 10.38 5.15
CA HIS A 48 -1.34 9.21 6.01
C HIS A 48 -2.72 8.70 6.40
N VAL A 49 -2.99 7.42 6.13
CA VAL A 49 -4.27 6.76 6.46
C VAL A 49 -4.08 5.62 7.45
N ASP A 50 -5.15 5.22 8.12
CA ASP A 50 -5.10 4.13 9.11
C ASP A 50 -5.04 2.75 8.43
N ALA A 51 -4.28 1.82 9.00
CA ALA A 51 -4.32 0.42 8.57
C ALA A 51 -5.72 -0.18 8.77
N ALA A 52 -6.18 -1.07 7.86
CA ALA A 52 -7.46 -1.75 8.05
C ALA A 52 -7.55 -2.42 9.42
N VAL A 53 -6.49 -3.12 9.81
CA VAL A 53 -6.29 -3.62 11.18
C VAL A 53 -4.85 -3.32 11.60
N GLU A 54 -4.70 -2.48 12.62
CA GLU A 54 -3.38 -2.11 13.14
C GLU A 54 -2.78 -3.26 13.97
N ARG A 55 -1.66 -3.82 13.50
CA ARG A 55 -1.02 -5.02 14.05
C ARG A 55 -0.48 -4.80 15.45
N SER A 56 -0.02 -3.59 15.77
CA SER A 56 0.54 -3.26 17.09
C SER A 56 -0.45 -3.42 18.26
N TYR A 57 -1.76 -3.50 18.00
CA TYR A 57 -2.75 -3.85 19.03
C TYR A 57 -2.71 -5.33 19.44
N PHE A 58 -2.16 -6.21 18.62
CA PHE A 58 -2.20 -7.67 18.81
C PHE A 58 -0.83 -8.32 18.90
N PHE A 59 0.18 -7.69 18.30
CA PHE A 59 1.55 -8.19 18.28
C PHE A 59 2.47 -7.16 18.94
N GLN A 60 3.13 -7.57 20.02
CA GLN A 60 4.30 -6.86 20.53
C GLN A 60 5.51 -7.38 19.75
N SER A 61 6.15 -6.51 19.00
CA SER A 61 7.36 -6.84 18.24
C SER A 61 8.34 -5.69 18.31
N SER A 62 9.64 -6.01 18.23
CA SER A 62 10.67 -5.01 17.99
C SER A 62 10.49 -4.37 16.60
N LEU A 63 11.09 -3.20 16.38
CA LEU A 63 11.02 -2.53 15.08
C LEU A 63 11.57 -3.41 13.95
N ASP A 64 12.69 -4.10 14.17
CA ASP A 64 13.31 -4.98 13.17
C ASP A 64 12.39 -6.14 12.78
N GLU A 65 11.68 -6.72 13.75
CA GLU A 65 10.68 -7.76 13.50
C GLU A 65 9.42 -7.21 12.82
N TYR A 66 9.03 -5.97 13.15
CA TYR A 66 7.86 -5.32 12.57
C TYR A 66 8.05 -5.09 11.06
N ILE A 67 9.23 -4.60 10.67
CA ILE A 67 9.56 -4.32 9.27
C ILE A 67 9.77 -5.63 8.48
N ASP A 68 9.92 -6.80 9.13
CA ASP A 68 10.07 -8.09 8.45
C ASP A 68 8.84 -8.55 7.66
N SER A 69 9.05 -8.86 6.37
CA SER A 69 7.98 -9.31 5.48
C SER A 69 7.38 -10.64 5.93
N GLN A 70 8.15 -11.52 6.60
CA GLN A 70 7.58 -12.74 7.17
C GLN A 70 6.64 -12.45 8.34
N SER A 71 6.91 -11.40 9.13
CA SER A 71 6.02 -10.96 10.20
C SER A 71 4.68 -10.47 9.66
N MET A 72 4.68 -9.77 8.51
CA MET A 72 3.44 -9.35 7.86
C MET A 72 2.63 -10.54 7.33
N ILE A 73 3.29 -11.54 6.73
CA ILE A 73 2.64 -12.79 6.31
C ILE A 73 2.04 -13.53 7.51
N LYS A 74 2.77 -13.64 8.63
CA LYS A 74 2.26 -14.25 9.87
C LYS A 74 1.02 -13.53 10.38
N PHE A 75 1.03 -12.20 10.37
CA PHE A 75 -0.13 -11.38 10.76
C PHE A 75 -1.33 -11.63 9.85
N CYS A 76 -1.14 -11.65 8.53
CA CYS A 76 -2.20 -11.95 7.58
C CYS A 76 -2.80 -13.35 7.82
N LYS A 77 -1.95 -14.36 8.05
CA LYS A 77 -2.40 -15.73 8.36
C LYS A 77 -3.18 -15.79 9.68
N TRP A 78 -2.75 -15.03 10.68
CA TRP A 78 -3.49 -14.90 11.93
C TRP A 78 -4.85 -14.25 11.71
N LEU A 79 -4.94 -13.15 10.94
CA LEU A 79 -6.22 -12.50 10.60
C LEU A 79 -7.19 -13.46 9.91
N LEU A 80 -6.70 -14.35 9.05
CA LEU A 80 -7.53 -15.34 8.36
C LEU A 80 -8.02 -16.48 9.27
N ALA A 81 -7.39 -16.67 10.43
CA ALA A 81 -7.67 -17.78 11.34
C ALA A 81 -8.50 -17.40 12.57
N ILE A 82 -8.68 -16.10 12.83
CA ILE A 82 -9.39 -15.62 14.02
C ILE A 82 -10.91 -15.65 13.85
N ASP A 83 -11.62 -15.81 14.97
CA ASP A 83 -13.00 -15.36 15.09
C ASP A 83 -13.00 -13.89 15.59
N PRO A 84 -13.44 -12.92 14.76
CA PRO A 84 -13.38 -11.52 15.11
C PRO A 84 -14.26 -11.18 16.31
N ASN A 85 -15.40 -11.85 16.51
CA ASN A 85 -16.30 -11.54 17.62
C ASN A 85 -15.68 -11.94 18.96
N VAL A 86 -15.11 -13.15 19.02
CA VAL A 86 -14.40 -13.64 20.20
C VAL A 86 -13.18 -12.79 20.52
N LEU A 87 -12.43 -12.36 19.49
CA LEU A 87 -11.27 -11.50 19.68
C LEU A 87 -11.66 -10.12 20.22
N ILE A 88 -12.65 -9.47 19.60
CA ILE A 88 -13.11 -8.13 20.01
C ILE A 88 -13.61 -8.18 21.45
N GLU A 89 -14.42 -9.18 21.83
CA GLU A 89 -14.91 -9.34 23.20
C GLU A 89 -13.75 -9.44 24.21
N LYS A 90 -12.72 -10.24 23.92
CA LYS A 90 -11.57 -10.40 24.82
C LYS A 90 -10.71 -9.15 24.92
N VAL A 91 -10.44 -8.47 23.81
CA VAL A 91 -9.52 -7.33 23.80
C VAL A 91 -10.18 -6.08 24.39
N THR A 92 -11.47 -5.87 24.12
CA THR A 92 -12.22 -4.73 24.69
C THR A 92 -12.42 -4.81 26.20
N GLN A 93 -12.25 -5.98 26.82
CA GLN A 93 -12.19 -6.11 28.28
C GLN A 93 -10.93 -5.50 28.90
N VAL A 94 -9.86 -5.32 28.10
CA VAL A 94 -8.53 -4.92 28.58
C VAL A 94 -8.10 -3.56 28.04
N LYS A 95 -8.55 -3.19 26.84
CA LYS A 95 -8.16 -1.95 26.17
C LYS A 95 -9.27 -1.45 25.24
N ASP A 96 -9.44 -0.13 25.21
CA ASP A 96 -10.26 0.52 24.18
C ASP A 96 -9.60 0.39 22.81
N LEU A 97 -10.36 -0.14 21.85
CA LEU A 97 -9.96 -0.23 20.44
C LEU A 97 -10.63 0.88 19.62
N PRO A 98 -9.92 1.48 18.66
CA PRO A 98 -10.53 2.44 17.74
C PRO A 98 -11.74 1.84 17.01
N SER A 99 -12.80 2.63 16.84
CA SER A 99 -14.03 2.19 16.18
C SER A 99 -13.79 1.72 14.74
N PHE A 100 -12.88 2.39 14.01
CA PHE A 100 -12.44 2.01 12.67
C PHE A 100 -11.85 0.60 12.64
N LEU A 101 -10.90 0.31 13.54
CA LEU A 101 -10.29 -1.01 13.68
C LEU A 101 -11.33 -2.09 14.02
N VAL A 102 -12.25 -1.80 14.94
CA VAL A 102 -13.32 -2.74 15.33
C VAL A 102 -14.25 -3.03 14.15
N ALA A 103 -14.60 -2.02 13.36
CA ALA A 103 -15.44 -2.19 12.18
C ALA A 103 -14.75 -3.09 11.14
N ASN A 104 -13.47 -2.88 10.88
CA ASN A 104 -12.70 -3.68 9.93
C ASN A 104 -12.45 -5.11 10.43
N LEU A 105 -12.19 -5.32 11.73
CA LEU A 105 -12.12 -6.67 12.31
C LEU A 105 -13.42 -7.45 12.11
N ARG A 106 -14.57 -6.81 12.34
CA ARG A 106 -15.88 -7.45 12.08
C ARG A 106 -16.07 -7.81 10.61
N ASN A 107 -15.40 -7.11 9.71
CA ASN A 107 -15.40 -7.36 8.28
C ASN A 107 -14.15 -8.12 7.78
N VAL A 108 -13.40 -8.81 8.64
CA VAL A 108 -12.17 -9.54 8.23
C VAL A 108 -12.44 -10.63 7.18
N LYS A 109 -13.69 -11.10 7.05
CA LYS A 109 -14.10 -11.98 5.96
C LYS A 109 -13.80 -11.37 4.58
N ARG A 110 -13.93 -10.04 4.43
CA ARG A 110 -13.59 -9.32 3.20
C ARG A 110 -12.12 -9.50 2.83
N PHE A 111 -11.22 -9.40 3.80
CA PHE A 111 -9.80 -9.70 3.59
C PHE A 111 -9.58 -11.16 3.13
N GLY A 112 -10.32 -12.11 3.71
CA GLY A 112 -10.30 -13.50 3.26
C GLY A 112 -10.78 -13.70 1.82
N GLU A 113 -11.75 -12.90 1.35
CA GLU A 113 -12.21 -12.91 -0.04
C GLU A 113 -11.14 -12.38 -1.00
N LEU A 114 -10.43 -11.31 -0.62
CA LEU A 114 -9.31 -10.78 -1.39
C LEU A 114 -8.15 -11.77 -1.48
N CYS A 115 -7.90 -12.56 -0.43
CA CYS A 115 -6.87 -13.59 -0.41
C CYS A 115 -7.15 -14.83 -1.29
N LYS A 116 -8.37 -14.99 -1.83
CA LYS A 116 -8.72 -16.17 -2.65
C LYS A 116 -7.87 -16.23 -3.93
N GLY A 117 -7.23 -17.38 -4.16
CA GLY A 117 -6.39 -17.61 -5.34
C GLY A 117 -4.98 -17.00 -5.24
N LEU A 118 -4.68 -16.27 -4.16
CA LEU A 118 -3.36 -15.73 -3.90
C LEU A 118 -2.47 -16.73 -3.14
N SER A 119 -1.17 -16.65 -3.42
CA SER A 119 -0.16 -17.32 -2.58
C SER A 119 0.07 -16.53 -1.29
N GLU A 120 0.56 -17.19 -0.22
CA GLU A 120 0.83 -16.52 1.06
C GLU A 120 1.79 -15.32 0.93
N LYS A 121 2.67 -15.35 -0.07
CA LYS A 121 3.60 -14.25 -0.37
C LYS A 121 2.90 -12.98 -0.84
N GLN A 122 1.65 -13.09 -1.31
CA GLN A 122 0.84 -11.98 -1.81
C GLN A 122 -0.23 -11.53 -0.79
N TYR A 123 -0.30 -12.16 0.39
CA TYR A 123 -1.21 -11.71 1.44
C TYR A 123 -0.93 -10.29 1.93
N PRO A 124 0.34 -9.83 2.05
CA PRO A 124 0.62 -8.43 2.33
C PRO A 124 0.03 -7.49 1.27
N ASP A 125 0.16 -7.80 -0.02
CA ASP A 125 -0.44 -6.99 -1.11
C ASP A 125 -1.97 -6.96 -1.02
N ALA A 126 -2.60 -8.09 -0.68
CA ALA A 126 -4.04 -8.14 -0.44
C ALA A 126 -4.46 -7.32 0.79
N PHE A 127 -3.61 -7.25 1.80
CA PHE A 127 -3.86 -6.44 3.00
C PHE A 127 -3.71 -4.94 2.70
N HIS A 128 -2.71 -4.56 1.91
CA HIS A 128 -2.54 -3.19 1.41
C HIS A 128 -3.75 -2.75 0.58
N LEU A 129 -4.23 -3.62 -0.30
CA LEU A 129 -5.45 -3.42 -1.08
C LEU A 129 -6.68 -3.24 -0.17
N TRP A 130 -6.85 -4.11 0.83
CA TRP A 130 -7.96 -3.99 1.78
C TRP A 130 -7.89 -2.68 2.58
N THR A 131 -6.68 -2.27 2.98
CA THR A 131 -6.44 -0.98 3.66
C THR A 131 -6.84 0.18 2.77
N ALA A 132 -6.47 0.18 1.49
CA ALA A 132 -6.91 1.20 0.55
C ALA A 132 -8.44 1.22 0.41
N GLU A 133 -9.07 0.05 0.29
CA GLU A 133 -10.53 -0.08 0.17
C GLU A 133 -11.29 0.50 1.36
N VAL A 134 -10.90 0.16 2.60
CA VAL A 134 -11.62 0.63 3.80
C VAL A 134 -11.39 2.11 4.10
N ASN A 135 -10.33 2.70 3.55
CA ASN A 135 -10.08 4.15 3.60
C ASN A 135 -10.73 4.90 2.43
N GLY A 136 -11.47 4.21 1.56
CA GLY A 136 -12.22 4.84 0.47
C GLY A 136 -11.36 5.30 -0.71
N ALA A 137 -10.19 4.70 -0.92
CA ALA A 137 -9.37 5.00 -2.08
C ALA A 137 -10.03 4.51 -3.38
N ASP A 138 -9.97 5.33 -4.44
CA ASP A 138 -10.54 4.98 -5.75
C ASP A 138 -9.80 3.82 -6.44
N CYS A 139 -8.51 3.62 -6.13
CA CYS A 139 -7.71 2.51 -6.65
C CYS A 139 -6.49 2.22 -5.79
N PHE A 140 -5.90 1.04 -5.96
CA PHE A 140 -4.66 0.63 -5.31
C PHE A 140 -3.53 0.54 -6.34
N LEU A 141 -2.51 1.39 -6.22
CA LEU A 141 -1.42 1.44 -7.19
C LEU A 141 -0.35 0.38 -6.91
N THR A 142 -0.10 -0.52 -7.87
CA THR A 142 0.92 -1.58 -7.75
C THR A 142 1.60 -1.89 -9.08
N ILE A 143 2.85 -2.37 -9.03
CA ILE A 143 3.58 -2.85 -10.21
C ILE A 143 3.52 -4.37 -10.37
N ASP A 144 2.94 -5.09 -9.41
CA ASP A 144 2.80 -6.54 -9.51
C ASP A 144 1.67 -6.92 -10.48
N LYS A 145 2.05 -7.19 -11.73
CA LYS A 145 1.14 -7.63 -12.78
C LYS A 145 0.45 -8.96 -12.46
N LYS A 146 1.09 -9.86 -11.69
CA LYS A 146 0.49 -11.14 -11.30
C LYS A 146 -0.62 -10.91 -10.28
N PHE A 147 -0.36 -10.05 -9.29
CA PHE A 147 -1.38 -9.65 -8.33
C PHE A 147 -2.58 -8.99 -9.03
N ILE A 148 -2.34 -7.99 -9.90
CA ILE A 148 -3.40 -7.34 -10.69
C ILE A 148 -4.21 -8.39 -11.46
N HIS A 149 -3.55 -9.27 -12.20
CA HIS A 149 -4.23 -10.30 -12.99
C HIS A 149 -5.07 -11.24 -12.11
N VAL A 150 -4.54 -11.67 -10.97
CA VAL A 150 -5.32 -12.52 -10.05
C VAL A 150 -6.56 -11.79 -9.57
N MET A 151 -6.41 -10.54 -9.13
CA MET A 151 -7.52 -9.76 -8.59
C MET A 151 -8.58 -9.40 -9.64
N THR A 152 -8.18 -9.01 -10.86
CA THR A 152 -9.14 -8.51 -11.87
C THR A 152 -9.73 -9.60 -12.76
N GLU A 153 -8.99 -10.67 -13.05
CA GLU A 153 -9.43 -11.69 -14.02
C GLU A 153 -9.88 -12.99 -13.37
N THR A 154 -9.31 -13.34 -12.22
CA THR A 154 -9.54 -14.67 -11.62
C THR A 154 -10.35 -14.62 -10.32
N ASN A 155 -10.14 -13.57 -9.52
CA ASN A 155 -10.92 -13.33 -8.32
C ASN A 155 -12.24 -12.66 -8.73
N ARG A 156 -13.37 -13.35 -8.53
CA ARG A 156 -14.71 -12.86 -8.91
C ARG A 156 -15.33 -11.93 -7.86
N SER A 157 -14.53 -11.45 -6.92
CA SER A 157 -15.00 -10.52 -5.90
C SER A 157 -15.20 -9.15 -6.53
N GLU A 158 -16.21 -8.42 -6.07
CA GLU A 158 -16.33 -7.00 -6.42
C GLU A 158 -15.09 -6.25 -5.90
N LEU A 159 -14.54 -5.33 -6.70
CA LEU A 159 -13.34 -4.56 -6.38
C LEU A 159 -13.64 -3.07 -6.48
N PRO A 160 -14.26 -2.47 -5.44
CA PRO A 160 -14.54 -1.04 -5.42
C PRO A 160 -13.24 -0.21 -5.45
N CYS A 161 -12.15 -0.75 -4.91
CA CYS A 161 -10.79 -0.23 -5.03
C CYS A 161 -9.98 -1.19 -5.93
N PRO A 162 -10.01 -1.06 -7.27
CA PRO A 162 -9.28 -1.96 -8.14
C PRO A 162 -7.77 -1.75 -8.04
N PRO A 163 -6.96 -2.83 -8.09
CA PRO A 163 -5.51 -2.70 -8.21
C PRO A 163 -5.14 -2.30 -9.64
N LEU A 164 -4.37 -1.23 -9.79
CA LEU A 164 -3.95 -0.68 -11.07
C LEU A 164 -2.43 -0.53 -11.13
N SER A 165 -1.87 -0.77 -12.32
CA SER A 165 -0.52 -0.31 -12.63
C SER A 165 -0.50 1.18 -12.94
N PRO A 166 0.67 1.85 -12.80
CA PRO A 166 0.85 3.24 -13.23
C PRO A 166 0.34 3.53 -14.64
N SER A 167 0.54 2.59 -15.56
CA SER A 167 0.07 2.75 -16.93
C SER A 167 -1.45 2.65 -17.03
N GLN A 168 -2.08 1.72 -16.31
CA GLN A 168 -3.53 1.56 -16.28
C GLN A 168 -4.23 2.78 -15.68
N LEU A 169 -3.71 3.32 -14.57
CA LEU A 169 -4.25 4.56 -13.97
C LEU A 169 -4.22 5.71 -14.98
N LEU A 170 -3.08 5.94 -15.62
CA LEU A 170 -2.95 7.02 -16.59
C LEU A 170 -3.86 6.82 -17.82
N ASN A 171 -4.08 5.59 -18.25
CA ASN A 171 -5.04 5.30 -19.31
C ASN A 171 -6.48 5.60 -18.87
N GLN A 172 -6.85 5.26 -17.62
CA GLN A 172 -8.18 5.59 -17.08
C GLN A 172 -8.41 7.10 -16.97
N LEU A 173 -7.35 7.86 -16.70
CA LEU A 173 -7.38 9.33 -16.68
C LEU A 173 -7.36 9.96 -18.10
N GLY A 174 -7.27 9.16 -19.17
CA GLY A 174 -7.18 9.66 -20.54
C GLY A 174 -5.86 10.35 -20.87
N ILE A 175 -4.76 9.97 -20.19
CA ILE A 175 -3.44 10.58 -20.33
C ILE A 175 -2.56 9.70 -21.23
N ASP A 176 -2.50 10.07 -22.50
CA ASP A 176 -1.70 9.36 -23.50
C ASP A 176 -0.25 9.85 -23.54
N GLU A 177 -0.02 11.14 -23.31
CA GLU A 177 1.32 11.73 -23.30
C GLU A 177 2.00 11.55 -21.94
N ARG A 178 3.22 10.99 -21.94
CA ARG A 178 3.97 10.65 -20.74
C ARG A 178 5.15 11.58 -20.57
N ASP A 179 5.20 12.25 -19.43
CA ASP A 179 6.38 13.03 -19.03
C ASP A 179 7.66 12.18 -19.10
N PRO A 180 8.72 12.66 -19.78
CA PRO A 180 9.99 11.96 -19.84
C PRO A 180 10.66 11.90 -18.47
N LEU A 181 11.60 10.97 -18.31
CA LEU A 181 12.50 10.98 -17.16
C LEU A 181 13.42 12.20 -17.26
N GLU A 182 13.52 12.96 -16.17
CA GLU A 182 14.36 14.14 -16.06
C GLU A 182 15.85 13.81 -16.19
N TYR A 183 16.24 12.59 -15.76
CA TYR A 183 17.61 12.12 -15.74
C TYR A 183 17.83 11.01 -16.78
N THR A 184 18.94 11.09 -17.51
CA THR A 184 19.34 10.13 -18.55
C THR A 184 20.48 9.24 -18.04
N GLU A 185 20.43 7.95 -18.38
CA GLU A 185 21.48 7.00 -18.04
C GLU A 185 22.84 7.41 -18.65
N GLY A 186 23.92 7.22 -17.89
CA GLY A 186 25.28 7.55 -18.32
C GLY A 186 25.64 9.04 -18.29
N VAL A 187 24.75 9.91 -17.80
CA VAL A 187 25.00 11.36 -17.66
C VAL A 187 25.33 11.68 -16.20
N PHE A 188 26.39 12.47 -15.98
CA PHE A 188 26.73 12.96 -14.64
C PHE A 188 25.84 14.17 -14.29
N TYR A 189 25.29 14.15 -13.08
CA TYR A 189 24.53 15.25 -12.51
C TYR A 189 25.22 15.68 -11.20
N ASP A 190 25.40 16.97 -11.01
CA ASP A 190 25.99 17.52 -9.79
C ASP A 190 25.03 17.34 -8.59
N ILE A 191 25.49 17.69 -7.39
CA ILE A 191 24.70 17.58 -6.15
C ILE A 191 23.46 18.49 -6.12
N SER A 192 23.32 19.40 -7.09
CA SER A 192 22.14 20.24 -7.31
C SER A 192 21.26 19.73 -8.47
N GLY A 193 21.55 18.54 -9.01
CA GLY A 193 20.80 17.93 -10.12
C GLY A 193 21.11 18.55 -11.49
N ARG A 194 22.11 19.42 -11.60
CA ARG A 194 22.48 20.05 -12.88
C ARG A 194 23.39 19.12 -13.68
N ARG A 195 23.14 19.03 -14.98
CA ARG A 195 23.94 18.24 -15.91
C ARG A 195 25.38 18.79 -15.97
N GLY A 196 26.35 17.93 -15.68
CA GLY A 196 27.79 18.21 -15.79
C GLY A 196 28.39 17.78 -17.12
#